data_AF-A0A535DEZ9-F1
#
_entry.id   AF-A0A535DEZ9-F1
#
_cell.length_a   1.000
_cell.length_b   1.000
_cell.length_c   1.000
_cell.angle_alpha   90.00
_cell.angle_beta   90.00
_cell.angle_gamma   90.00
#
_symmetry.space_group_name_H-M   'P 1'
#
loop_
_entity.id
_entity.type
_entity.pdbx_description
1 polymer ?
#
loop_
_entity_poly.entity_id
_entity_poly.type
_entity_poly.pdbx_seq_one_letter_code
_entity_poly.pdbx_strand_id
1 'polypeptide(L)'
;MIIFWIFTIFVGASAFAFADIYLQLGIGWSLVYAVVAMLLFRGLLSIARRWLIVRERIVPQTDVLERTVETNRAVFWKRAIFLSLFPIIYFGAAYVMFGLLPEDALAALPQFLQLALTQLVYLFFLLGANFMLFFGPFYLYTRIGKTMINPDDANFGVSMDDVRGQKPAVGEMRKILRLIEHGRLFVKAGGKRERGVLMVGPPGTGKTMLAKAIASSLHVPIYIASGGSFAGMFMGIDALS
;
A
#
# COMPACT_ATOMS: atom_id res chain seq x y z
N MET A 1 4.54 -4.86 13.89
CA MET A 1 4.00 -6.19 14.26
C MET A 1 2.76 -6.55 13.46
N ILE A 2 1.82 -5.63 13.30
CA ILE A 2 0.54 -5.85 12.59
C ILE A 2 0.73 -6.27 11.11
N ILE A 3 1.65 -5.62 10.39
CA ILE A 3 1.93 -5.91 8.96
C ILE A 3 2.27 -7.39 8.71
N PHE A 4 3.04 -8.02 9.61
CA PHE A 4 3.42 -9.43 9.47
C PHE A 4 2.24 -10.38 9.69
N TRP A 5 1.31 -10.02 10.60
CA TRP A 5 0.10 -10.80 10.83
C TRP A 5 -0.84 -10.76 9.63
N ILE A 6 -1.01 -9.58 9.04
CA ILE A 6 -1.75 -9.39 7.80
C ILE A 6 -1.14 -10.28 6.71
N PHE A 7 0.17 -10.21 6.50
CA PHE A 7 0.85 -11.02 5.49
C PHE A 7 0.66 -12.54 5.71
N THR A 8 0.76 -13.02 6.95
CA THR A 8 0.54 -14.45 7.25
C THR A 8 -0.89 -14.91 6.97
N ILE A 9 -1.89 -14.04 7.15
CA ILE A 9 -3.29 -14.35 6.82
C ILE A 9 -3.45 -14.48 5.30
N PHE A 10 -2.81 -13.62 4.51
CA PHE A 10 -2.81 -13.72 3.04
C PHE A 10 -2.14 -15.00 2.55
N VAL A 11 -1.04 -15.40 3.16
CA VAL A 11 -0.39 -16.69 2.87
C VAL A 11 -1.32 -17.84 3.21
N GLY A 12 -2.02 -17.79 4.35
CA GLY A 12 -3.03 -18.79 4.72
C GLY A 12 -4.19 -18.88 3.72
N ALA A 13 -4.77 -17.75 3.32
CA ALA A 13 -5.83 -17.71 2.31
C ALA A 13 -5.37 -18.25 0.93
N SER A 14 -4.13 -17.94 0.54
CA SER A 14 -3.54 -18.43 -0.71
C SER A 14 -3.23 -19.93 -0.63
N ALA A 15 -2.75 -20.41 0.51
CA ALA A 15 -2.52 -21.83 0.77
C ALA A 15 -3.84 -22.63 0.81
N PHE A 16 -4.91 -22.04 1.36
CA PHE A 16 -6.26 -22.61 1.31
C PHE A 16 -6.73 -22.76 -0.14
N ALA A 17 -6.69 -21.69 -0.92
CA ALA A 17 -7.10 -21.70 -2.32
C ALA A 17 -6.26 -22.69 -3.15
N PHE A 18 -4.96 -22.77 -2.87
CA PHE A 18 -4.09 -23.77 -3.50
C PHE A 18 -4.49 -25.21 -3.14
N ALA A 19 -4.71 -25.51 -1.86
CA ALA A 19 -5.10 -26.84 -1.41
C ALA A 19 -6.47 -27.27 -1.94
N ASP A 20 -7.40 -26.32 -2.05
CA ASP A 20 -8.77 -26.60 -2.49
C ASP A 20 -8.87 -26.73 -4.02
N ILE A 21 -8.29 -25.78 -4.76
CA ILE A 21 -8.40 -25.71 -6.22
C ILE A 21 -7.41 -26.67 -6.90
N TYR A 22 -6.16 -26.68 -6.44
CA TYR A 22 -5.10 -27.41 -7.12
C TYR A 22 -4.89 -28.82 -6.56
N LEU A 23 -4.88 -28.98 -5.23
CA LEU A 23 -4.69 -30.29 -4.60
C LEU A 23 -6.01 -31.06 -4.40
N GLN A 24 -7.17 -30.42 -4.59
CA GLN A 24 -8.51 -31.01 -4.44
C GLN A 24 -8.70 -31.78 -3.12
N LEU A 25 -8.10 -31.28 -2.04
CA LEU A 25 -8.12 -31.94 -0.72
C LEU A 25 -9.49 -31.83 -0.02
N GLY A 26 -10.40 -31.02 -0.57
CA GLY A 26 -11.69 -30.69 0.02
C GLY A 26 -11.57 -29.70 1.17
N ILE A 27 -12.66 -28.99 1.45
CA ILE A 27 -12.70 -27.81 2.33
C ILE A 27 -12.03 -28.04 3.70
N GLY A 28 -12.28 -29.19 4.33
CA GLY A 28 -11.73 -29.52 5.66
C GLY A 28 -10.21 -29.62 5.66
N TRP A 29 -9.64 -30.42 4.75
CA TRP A 29 -8.18 -30.61 4.65
C TRP A 29 -7.48 -29.38 4.09
N SER A 30 -8.13 -28.63 3.20
CA SER A 30 -7.62 -27.33 2.71
C SER A 30 -7.48 -26.33 3.85
N LEU A 31 -8.38 -26.34 4.83
CA LEU A 31 -8.33 -25.47 6.01
C LEU A 31 -7.18 -25.87 6.95
N VAL A 32 -6.99 -27.16 7.18
CA VAL A 32 -5.84 -27.68 7.95
C VAL A 32 -4.53 -27.32 7.25
N TYR A 33 -4.43 -27.52 5.93
CA TYR A 33 -3.27 -27.15 5.14
C TYR A 33 -2.94 -25.66 5.24
N ALA A 34 -3.96 -24.80 5.14
CA ALA A 34 -3.82 -23.36 5.28
C ALA A 34 -3.27 -22.93 6.64
N VAL A 35 -3.77 -23.53 7.73
CA VAL A 35 -3.30 -23.25 9.10
C VAL A 35 -1.85 -23.70 9.29
N VAL A 36 -1.51 -24.90 8.82
CA VAL A 36 -0.14 -25.42 8.87
C VAL A 36 0.82 -24.52 8.08
N ALA A 37 0.46 -24.16 6.84
CA ALA A 37 1.23 -23.24 6.02
C ALA A 37 1.42 -21.88 6.69
N MET A 38 0.37 -21.34 7.32
CA MET A 38 0.43 -20.06 8.05
C MET A 38 1.39 -20.12 9.24
N LEU A 39 1.34 -21.19 10.04
CA LEU A 39 2.23 -21.37 11.21
C LEU A 39 3.69 -21.55 10.78
N LEU A 40 3.94 -22.37 9.75
CA LEU A 40 5.28 -22.58 9.19
C LEU A 40 5.85 -21.28 8.64
N PHE A 41 5.08 -20.57 7.81
CA PHE A 41 5.52 -19.33 7.19
C PHE A 41 5.77 -18.23 8.23
N ARG A 42 4.93 -18.15 9.26
CA ARG A 42 5.16 -17.25 10.39
C ARG A 42 6.43 -17.59 11.15
N GLY A 43 6.65 -18.87 11.45
CA GLY A 43 7.87 -19.35 12.11
C GLY A 43 9.11 -18.95 11.33
N LEU A 44 9.10 -19.23 10.02
CA LEU A 44 10.16 -18.84 9.09
C LEU A 44 10.39 -17.33 9.06
N LEU A 45 9.33 -16.52 8.93
CA LEU A 45 9.45 -15.05 8.96
C LEU A 45 10.01 -14.52 10.28
N SER A 46 9.60 -15.09 11.41
CA SER A 46 10.09 -14.70 12.74
C SER A 46 11.58 -15.00 12.88
N ILE A 47 12.01 -16.19 12.43
CA ILE A 47 13.42 -16.60 12.41
C ILE A 47 14.20 -15.68 11.48
N ALA A 48 13.77 -15.54 10.22
CA ALA A 48 14.39 -14.69 9.21
C ALA A 48 14.54 -13.24 9.70
N ARG A 49 13.51 -12.69 10.36
CA ARG A 49 13.57 -11.35 10.96
C ARG A 49 14.61 -11.24 12.06
N ARG A 50 14.63 -12.19 13.02
CA ARG A 50 15.63 -12.20 14.10
C ARG A 50 17.05 -12.32 13.55
N TRP A 51 17.19 -12.93 12.39
CA TRP A 51 18.46 -13.15 11.72
C TRP A 51 18.94 -11.97 10.87
N LEU A 52 18.02 -11.30 10.18
CA LEU A 52 18.29 -10.11 9.36
C LEU A 52 18.62 -8.87 10.21
N ILE A 53 18.11 -8.80 11.45
CA ILE A 53 18.46 -7.70 12.36
C ILE A 53 19.88 -7.94 12.89
N VAL A 54 20.83 -7.20 12.33
CA VAL A 54 22.18 -7.09 12.91
C VAL A 54 22.04 -6.37 14.24
N ARG A 55 22.16 -7.10 15.35
CA ARG A 55 22.26 -6.47 16.66
C ARG A 55 23.57 -5.70 16.71
N GLU A 56 23.51 -4.39 16.85
CA GLU A 56 24.69 -3.58 17.16
C GLU A 56 25.25 -4.05 18.50
N ARG A 57 26.50 -4.50 18.49
CA ARG A 57 27.22 -4.87 19.70
C ARG A 57 27.88 -3.59 20.21
N ILE A 58 27.38 -3.04 21.31
CA ILE A 58 27.97 -1.85 21.95
C ILE A 58 29.21 -2.32 22.71
N VAL A 59 30.36 -2.34 22.04
CA VAL A 59 31.67 -2.59 22.66
C VAL A 59 32.48 -1.30 22.54
N PRO A 60 33.08 -0.78 23.63
CA PRO A 60 33.88 0.44 23.57
C PRO A 60 35.28 0.10 23.04
N GLN A 61 35.59 0.35 21.75
CA GLN A 61 36.93 0.11 21.19
C GLN A 61 37.34 1.07 20.07
N THR A 62 38.66 1.10 19.83
CA THR A 62 39.49 2.23 19.36
C THR A 62 39.79 2.30 17.86
N ASP A 63 39.45 1.29 17.05
CA ASP A 63 39.78 1.23 15.62
C ASP A 63 38.57 0.90 14.72
N VAL A 64 38.35 1.71 13.68
CA VAL A 64 37.22 1.62 12.73
C VAL A 64 37.43 0.49 11.70
N LEU A 65 38.68 0.16 11.36
CA LEU A 65 38.97 -0.87 10.37
C LEU A 65 38.68 -2.27 10.93
N GLU A 66 39.02 -2.51 12.19
CA GLU A 66 38.76 -3.77 12.90
C GLU A 66 37.25 -4.06 12.99
N ARG A 67 36.42 -3.03 13.21
CA ARG A 67 34.95 -3.12 13.19
C ARG A 67 34.41 -3.67 11.86
N THR A 68 34.96 -3.20 10.74
CA THR A 68 34.50 -3.61 9.40
C THR A 68 34.80 -5.08 9.14
N VAL A 69 36.00 -5.53 9.51
CA VAL A 69 36.45 -6.91 9.30
C VAL A 69 35.65 -7.89 10.17
N GLU A 70 35.47 -7.61 11.45
CA GLU A 70 34.71 -8.49 12.35
C GLU A 70 33.23 -8.58 11.98
N THR A 71 32.62 -7.45 11.61
CA THR A 71 31.22 -7.40 11.17
C THR A 71 31.02 -8.21 9.89
N ASN A 72 31.90 -8.04 8.91
CA ASN A 72 31.85 -8.79 7.65
C ASN A 72 32.05 -10.30 7.88
N ARG A 73 32.98 -10.70 8.77
CA ARG A 73 33.19 -12.10 9.13
C ARG A 73 31.97 -12.70 9.81
N ALA A 74 31.36 -12.01 10.77
CA ALA A 74 30.14 -12.48 11.44
C ALA A 74 28.95 -12.60 10.48
N VAL A 75 28.77 -11.63 9.58
CA VAL A 75 27.72 -11.67 8.54
C VAL A 75 27.99 -12.80 7.55
N PHE A 76 29.23 -12.98 7.12
CA PHE A 76 29.64 -14.07 6.24
C PHE A 76 29.32 -15.44 6.86
N TRP A 77 29.76 -15.70 8.09
CA TRP A 77 29.52 -16.99 8.76
C TRP A 77 28.03 -17.23 9.02
N LYS A 78 27.25 -16.20 9.37
CA LYS A 78 25.79 -16.34 9.44
C LYS A 78 25.22 -16.76 8.08
N ARG A 79 25.55 -16.06 6.99
CA ARG A 79 25.05 -16.41 5.65
C ARG A 79 25.51 -17.80 5.20
N ALA A 80 26.75 -18.18 5.49
CA ALA A 80 27.28 -19.50 5.16
C ALA A 80 26.53 -20.62 5.90
N ILE A 81 26.32 -20.46 7.21
CA ILE A 81 25.51 -21.39 8.01
C ILE A 81 24.10 -21.49 7.45
N PHE A 82 23.50 -20.38 7.02
CA PHE A 82 22.16 -20.37 6.40
C PHE A 82 22.09 -21.24 5.15
N LEU A 83 23.04 -20.99 4.25
CA LEU A 83 23.06 -21.62 2.95
C LEU A 83 23.34 -23.12 3.11
N SER A 84 24.12 -23.49 4.12
CA SER A 84 24.38 -24.90 4.47
C SER A 84 23.16 -25.63 5.02
N LEU A 85 22.19 -24.93 5.63
CA LEU A 85 20.99 -25.58 6.18
C LEU A 85 20.07 -26.12 5.08
N PHE A 86 19.97 -25.46 3.93
CA PHE A 86 19.11 -25.90 2.83
C PHE A 86 19.43 -27.31 2.31
N PRO A 87 20.68 -27.64 1.93
CA PRO A 87 21.01 -28.99 1.48
C PRO A 87 20.87 -30.01 2.62
N ILE A 88 21.23 -29.66 3.86
CA ILE A 88 21.06 -30.57 5.02
C ILE A 88 19.58 -30.94 5.21
N ILE A 89 18.69 -29.95 5.15
CA ILE A 89 17.24 -30.16 5.25
C ILE A 89 16.73 -30.97 4.07
N TYR A 90 17.19 -30.69 2.85
CA TYR A 90 16.78 -31.42 1.65
C TYR A 90 17.14 -32.91 1.73
N PHE A 91 18.41 -33.24 1.98
CA PHE A 91 18.84 -34.64 2.07
C PHE A 91 18.22 -35.34 3.28
N GLY A 92 18.12 -34.66 4.43
CA GLY A 92 17.47 -35.22 5.61
C GLY A 92 15.98 -35.52 5.37
N ALA A 93 15.26 -34.60 4.73
CA ALA A 93 13.84 -34.81 4.39
C ALA A 93 13.66 -35.88 3.31
N ALA A 94 14.53 -35.91 2.29
CA ALA A 94 14.50 -36.93 1.24
C ALA A 94 14.70 -38.34 1.83
N TYR A 95 15.62 -38.47 2.78
CA TYR A 95 15.84 -39.74 3.48
C TYR A 95 14.67 -40.11 4.39
N VAL A 96 14.17 -39.19 5.22
CA VAL A 96 13.10 -39.48 6.19
C VAL A 96 11.75 -39.73 5.51
N MET A 97 11.39 -38.97 4.48
CA MET A 97 10.06 -39.03 3.86
C MET A 97 9.97 -40.04 2.73
N PHE A 98 11.06 -40.23 1.98
CA PHE A 98 11.08 -41.03 0.76
C PHE A 98 12.09 -42.18 0.79
N GLY A 99 12.88 -42.32 1.87
CA GLY A 99 13.89 -43.38 2.00
C GLY A 99 15.04 -43.26 1.00
N LEU A 100 15.21 -42.10 0.36
CA LEU A 100 16.17 -41.92 -0.72
C LEU A 100 17.59 -41.80 -0.18
N LEU A 101 18.52 -42.54 -0.80
CA LEU A 101 19.94 -42.34 -0.58
C LEU A 101 20.39 -40.99 -1.17
N PRO A 102 21.55 -40.45 -0.73
CA PRO A 102 22.03 -39.16 -1.22
C PRO A 102 22.19 -39.08 -2.74
N GLU A 103 22.51 -40.19 -3.40
CA GLU A 103 22.67 -40.28 -4.86
C GLU A 103 21.33 -40.11 -5.58
N ASP A 104 20.31 -40.85 -5.15
CA ASP A 104 18.95 -40.78 -5.70
C ASP A 104 18.30 -39.41 -5.42
N ALA A 105 18.55 -38.85 -4.22
CA ALA A 105 18.11 -37.51 -3.87
C ALA A 105 18.78 -36.46 -4.77
N LEU A 106 20.07 -36.59 -5.08
CA LEU A 106 20.75 -35.68 -6.01
C LEU A 106 20.14 -35.75 -7.42
N ALA A 107 19.80 -36.97 -7.88
CA ALA A 107 19.18 -37.19 -9.18
C ALA A 107 17.76 -36.60 -9.27
N ALA A 108 17.00 -36.61 -8.16
CA ALA A 108 15.65 -36.03 -8.08
C ALA A 108 15.64 -34.50 -7.94
N LEU A 109 16.78 -33.88 -7.62
CA LEU A 109 16.91 -32.46 -7.30
C LEU A 109 16.42 -31.54 -8.45
N PRO A 110 16.74 -31.76 -9.74
CA PRO A 110 16.26 -30.91 -10.82
C PRO A 110 14.73 -30.89 -10.93
N GLN A 111 14.09 -32.06 -10.83
CA GLN A 111 12.64 -32.18 -10.89
C GLN A 111 11.99 -31.54 -9.66
N PHE A 112 12.56 -31.75 -8.47
CA PHE A 112 12.11 -31.10 -7.24
C PHE A 112 12.17 -29.58 -7.36
N LEU A 113 13.27 -29.02 -7.85
CA LEU A 113 13.41 -27.56 -8.03
C LEU A 113 12.39 -27.01 -9.03
N GLN A 114 12.14 -27.71 -10.13
CA GLN A 114 11.14 -27.29 -11.12
C GLN A 114 9.73 -27.26 -10.52
N LEU A 115 9.35 -28.30 -9.78
CA LEU A 115 8.06 -28.37 -9.07
C LEU A 115 7.97 -27.26 -8.02
N ALA A 116 8.99 -27.10 -7.17
CA ALA A 116 9.03 -26.07 -6.15
C ALA A 116 8.91 -24.66 -6.74
N LEU A 117 9.62 -24.36 -7.83
CA LEU A 117 9.55 -23.07 -8.49
C LEU A 117 8.16 -22.81 -9.08
N THR A 118 7.57 -23.80 -9.75
CA THR A 118 6.21 -23.70 -10.32
C THR A 118 5.19 -23.41 -9.21
N GLN A 119 5.30 -24.11 -8.08
CA GLN A 119 4.43 -23.90 -6.92
C GLN A 119 4.64 -22.53 -6.27
N LEU A 120 5.88 -22.04 -6.19
CA LEU A 120 6.18 -20.70 -5.70
C LEU A 120 5.57 -19.63 -6.61
N VAL A 121 5.70 -19.75 -7.92
CA VAL A 121 5.10 -18.81 -8.88
C VAL A 121 3.58 -18.77 -8.72
N TYR A 122 2.95 -19.95 -8.59
CA TYR A 122 1.50 -20.03 -8.37
C TYR A 122 1.08 -19.40 -7.04
N LEU A 123 1.84 -19.65 -5.96
CA LEU A 123 1.59 -19.04 -4.66
C LEU A 123 1.69 -17.52 -4.71
N PHE A 124 2.73 -16.97 -5.37
CA PHE A 124 2.88 -15.52 -5.53
C PHE A 124 1.77 -14.91 -6.40
N PHE A 125 1.36 -15.62 -7.45
CA PHE A 125 0.22 -15.20 -8.28
C PHE A 125 -1.08 -15.16 -7.47
N LEU A 126 -1.39 -16.22 -6.72
CA LEU A 126 -2.57 -16.25 -5.84
C LEU A 126 -2.51 -15.19 -4.74
N LEU A 127 -1.34 -14.94 -4.16
CA LEU A 127 -1.16 -13.88 -3.18
C LEU A 127 -1.49 -12.51 -3.78
N GLY A 128 -0.98 -12.23 -4.99
CA GLY A 128 -1.28 -11.00 -5.73
C GLY A 128 -2.76 -10.88 -6.08
N ALA A 129 -3.36 -11.98 -6.58
CA ALA A 129 -4.78 -12.03 -6.92
C ALA A 129 -5.68 -11.82 -5.69
N ASN A 130 -5.39 -12.48 -4.57
CA ASN A 130 -6.09 -12.29 -3.30
C ASN A 130 -5.92 -10.85 -2.79
N PHE A 131 -4.71 -10.30 -2.89
CA PHE A 131 -4.46 -8.92 -2.50
C PHE A 131 -5.32 -7.94 -3.33
N MET A 132 -5.38 -8.11 -4.65
CA MET A 132 -6.26 -7.30 -5.51
C MET A 132 -7.75 -7.54 -5.23
N LEU A 133 -8.16 -8.77 -4.95
CA LEU A 133 -9.55 -9.11 -4.64
C LEU A 133 -10.02 -8.41 -3.36
N PHE A 134 -9.20 -8.46 -2.30
CA PHE A 134 -9.53 -7.83 -1.02
C PHE A 134 -9.31 -6.32 -1.04
N PHE A 135 -8.16 -5.83 -1.53
CA PHE A 135 -7.78 -4.40 -1.47
C PHE A 135 -8.15 -3.58 -2.70
N GLY A 136 -8.40 -4.19 -3.85
CA GLY A 136 -8.78 -3.49 -5.08
C GLY A 136 -10.06 -2.66 -4.91
N PRO A 137 -11.17 -3.25 -4.40
CA PRO A 137 -12.39 -2.49 -4.13
C PRO A 137 -12.17 -1.34 -3.15
N PHE A 138 -11.36 -1.53 -2.10
CA PHE A 138 -11.03 -0.47 -1.14
C PHE A 138 -10.23 0.67 -1.80
N TYR A 139 -9.23 0.33 -2.61
CA TYR A 139 -8.43 1.32 -3.34
C TYR A 139 -9.27 2.16 -4.31
N LEU A 140 -10.20 1.53 -5.01
CA LEU A 140 -11.15 2.24 -5.86
C LEU A 140 -12.07 3.13 -5.04
N TYR A 141 -12.64 2.63 -3.95
CA TYR A 141 -13.55 3.39 -3.07
C TYR A 141 -12.90 4.67 -2.53
N THR A 142 -11.62 4.63 -2.14
CA THR A 142 -10.87 5.82 -1.69
C THR A 142 -10.75 6.92 -2.76
N ARG A 143 -10.80 6.56 -4.06
CA ARG A 143 -10.76 7.51 -5.16
C ARG A 143 -12.14 8.02 -5.59
N ILE A 144 -13.22 7.40 -5.14
CA ILE A 144 -14.58 7.82 -5.50
C ILE A 144 -14.89 9.16 -4.83
N GLY A 145 -15.31 10.14 -5.63
CA GLY A 145 -15.75 11.45 -5.15
C GLY A 145 -14.66 12.49 -4.91
N LYS A 146 -13.40 12.17 -5.27
CA LYS A 146 -12.25 13.10 -5.27
C LYS A 146 -11.71 13.23 -6.69
N THR A 147 -11.89 14.40 -7.30
CA THR A 147 -11.43 14.68 -8.66
C THR A 147 -10.51 15.89 -8.67
N MET A 148 -9.34 15.74 -9.27
CA MET A 148 -8.43 16.84 -9.57
C MET A 148 -8.58 17.20 -11.04
N ILE A 149 -8.81 18.47 -11.32
CA ILE A 149 -8.96 19.02 -12.67
C ILE A 149 -7.76 19.93 -12.92
N ASN A 150 -7.07 19.70 -14.03
CA ASN A 150 -5.93 20.50 -14.43
C ASN A 150 -6.38 21.91 -14.85
N PRO A 151 -5.51 22.92 -14.77
CA PRO A 151 -5.84 24.30 -15.16
C PRO A 151 -6.43 24.40 -16.56
N ASP A 152 -5.88 23.65 -17.52
CA ASP A 152 -6.27 23.74 -18.94
C ASP A 152 -7.64 23.08 -19.21
N ASP A 153 -8.04 22.13 -18.36
CA ASP A 153 -9.31 21.39 -18.47
C ASP A 153 -10.40 21.98 -17.55
N ALA A 154 -10.10 23.04 -16.80
CA ALA A 154 -10.98 23.60 -15.77
C ALA A 154 -12.16 24.42 -16.33
N ASN A 155 -12.76 24.03 -17.45
CA ASN A 155 -13.92 24.70 -18.03
C ASN A 155 -15.22 23.95 -17.71
N PHE A 156 -16.03 24.50 -16.79
CA PHE A 156 -17.31 23.90 -16.39
C PHE A 156 -18.50 24.36 -17.22
N GLY A 157 -18.28 25.11 -18.32
CA GLY A 157 -19.34 25.60 -19.21
C GLY A 157 -20.25 26.66 -18.58
N VAL A 158 -19.81 27.29 -17.48
CA VAL A 158 -20.52 28.34 -16.78
C VAL A 158 -19.55 29.49 -16.55
N SER A 159 -19.96 30.70 -16.94
CA SER A 159 -19.25 31.96 -16.70
C SER A 159 -19.85 32.72 -15.51
N MET A 160 -19.14 33.73 -15.02
CA MET A 160 -19.66 34.61 -13.97
C MET A 160 -20.89 35.42 -14.39
N ASP A 161 -21.07 35.65 -15.69
CA ASP A 161 -22.19 36.42 -16.23
C ASP A 161 -23.46 35.56 -16.34
N ASP A 162 -23.33 34.23 -16.32
CA ASP A 162 -24.44 33.28 -16.28
C ASP A 162 -25.09 33.20 -14.89
N VAL A 163 -24.40 33.66 -13.85
CA VAL A 163 -24.92 33.66 -12.47
C VAL A 163 -25.87 34.85 -12.28
N ARG A 164 -27.17 34.61 -12.44
CA ARG A 164 -28.21 35.62 -12.25
C ARG A 164 -28.62 35.75 -10.79
N GLY A 165 -28.79 36.99 -10.33
CA GLY A 165 -29.23 37.29 -8.95
C GLY A 165 -28.08 37.35 -7.94
N GLN A 166 -28.42 37.37 -6.64
CA GLN A 166 -27.46 37.38 -5.52
C GLN A 166 -26.29 38.39 -5.66
N LYS A 167 -26.59 39.62 -6.10
CA LYS A 167 -25.60 40.68 -6.35
C LYS A 167 -24.58 40.86 -5.21
N PRO A 168 -24.95 40.82 -3.91
CA PRO A 168 -23.98 40.92 -2.82
C PRO A 168 -22.97 39.77 -2.80
N ALA A 169 -23.43 38.53 -2.96
CA ALA A 169 -22.57 37.35 -2.93
C ALA A 169 -21.61 37.30 -4.14
N VAL A 170 -22.12 37.63 -5.33
CA VAL A 170 -21.30 37.72 -6.56
C VAL A 170 -20.25 38.84 -6.44
N GLY A 171 -20.62 39.99 -5.87
CA GLY A 171 -19.71 41.10 -5.62
C GLY A 171 -18.56 40.73 -4.68
N GLU A 172 -18.87 40.06 -3.56
CA GLU A 172 -17.86 39.61 -2.60
C GLU A 172 -16.96 38.54 -3.20
N MET A 173 -17.49 37.57 -3.95
CA MET A 173 -16.66 36.58 -4.64
C MET A 173 -15.73 37.20 -5.67
N ARG A 174 -16.19 38.20 -6.43
CA ARG A 174 -15.32 38.92 -7.39
C ARG A 174 -14.19 39.67 -6.67
N LYS A 175 -14.42 40.17 -5.45
CA LYS A 175 -13.38 40.77 -4.62
C LYS A 175 -12.37 39.72 -4.15
N ILE A 176 -12.80 38.57 -3.69
CA ILE A 176 -11.92 37.46 -3.26
C ILE A 176 -11.08 36.95 -4.44
N LEU A 177 -11.65 36.85 -5.65
CA LEU A 177 -10.89 36.43 -6.83
C LEU A 177 -9.75 37.38 -7.18
N ARG A 178 -10.01 38.69 -7.16
CA ARG A 178 -8.97 39.71 -7.35
C ARG A 178 -7.86 39.60 -6.29
N LEU A 179 -8.21 39.23 -5.06
CA LEU A 179 -7.23 38.97 -4.00
C LEU A 179 -6.43 37.68 -4.23
N ILE A 180 -7.00 36.67 -4.89
CA ILE A 180 -6.29 35.45 -5.27
C ILE A 180 -5.29 35.74 -6.40
N GLU A 181 -5.71 36.49 -7.42
CA GLU A 181 -4.87 36.90 -8.57
C GLU A 181 -3.71 37.82 -8.14
N HIS A 182 -3.99 38.83 -7.32
CA HIS A 182 -2.99 39.80 -6.86
C HIS A 182 -2.45 39.54 -5.44
N GLY A 183 -2.59 38.31 -4.93
CA GLY A 183 -2.34 37.99 -3.52
C GLY A 183 -0.94 38.35 -3.00
N ARG A 184 0.08 38.33 -3.87
CA ARG A 184 1.44 38.75 -3.49
C ARG A 184 1.52 40.24 -3.12
N LEU A 185 0.84 41.10 -3.86
CA LEU A 185 0.82 42.55 -3.59
C LEU A 185 0.03 42.85 -2.31
N PHE A 186 -1.07 42.12 -2.10
CA PHE A 186 -1.90 42.28 -0.91
C PHE A 186 -1.18 41.92 0.39
N VAL A 187 -0.42 40.82 0.39
CA VAL A 187 0.39 40.42 1.55
C VAL A 187 1.54 41.40 1.83
N LYS A 188 2.19 41.94 0.77
CA LYS A 188 3.22 42.98 0.93
C LYS A 188 2.69 44.26 1.57
N ALA A 189 1.43 44.60 1.33
CA ALA A 189 0.75 45.74 1.95
C ALA A 189 0.25 45.46 3.39
N GLY A 190 0.60 44.32 3.98
CA GLY A 190 0.17 43.93 5.33
C GLY A 190 -1.22 43.28 5.41
N GLY A 191 -1.84 42.97 4.26
CA GLY A 191 -3.15 42.32 4.20
C GLY A 191 -3.10 40.82 4.56
N LYS A 192 -4.17 40.32 5.19
CA LYS A 192 -4.33 38.89 5.51
C LYS A 192 -5.09 38.17 4.40
N ARG A 193 -4.48 37.12 3.82
CA ARG A 193 -5.12 36.33 2.75
C ARG A 193 -6.34 35.58 3.28
N GLU A 194 -7.43 35.63 2.50
CA GLU A 194 -8.62 34.84 2.79
C GLU A 194 -8.33 33.35 2.73
N ARG A 195 -8.84 32.59 3.71
CA ARG A 195 -8.55 31.15 3.87
C ARG A 195 -9.62 30.24 3.28
N GLY A 196 -10.82 30.75 3.03
CA GLY A 196 -11.92 29.97 2.47
C GLY A 196 -13.23 30.74 2.50
N VAL A 197 -14.20 30.25 1.73
CA VAL A 197 -15.56 30.80 1.67
C VAL A 197 -16.56 29.68 1.90
N LEU A 198 -17.52 29.92 2.79
CA LEU A 198 -18.64 29.02 3.03
C LEU A 198 -19.91 29.61 2.41
N MET A 199 -20.50 28.91 1.45
CA MET A 199 -21.77 29.30 0.84
C MET A 199 -22.94 28.58 1.52
N VAL A 200 -23.82 29.33 2.18
CA VAL A 200 -24.99 28.80 2.90
C VAL A 200 -26.28 29.32 2.28
N GLY A 201 -27.30 28.46 2.21
CA GLY A 201 -28.65 28.86 1.81
C GLY A 201 -29.51 27.67 1.37
N PRO A 202 -30.81 27.89 1.10
CA PRO A 202 -31.75 26.86 0.65
C PRO A 202 -31.27 26.09 -0.60
N PRO A 203 -31.69 24.83 -0.82
CA PRO A 203 -31.38 24.12 -2.06
C PRO A 203 -31.90 24.89 -3.28
N GLY A 204 -31.17 24.84 -4.40
CA GLY A 204 -31.57 25.51 -5.64
C GLY A 204 -31.17 26.99 -5.78
N THR A 205 -30.53 27.62 -4.78
CA THR A 205 -30.13 29.05 -4.87
C THR A 205 -28.87 29.36 -5.69
N GLY A 206 -28.36 28.40 -6.47
CA GLY A 206 -27.21 28.64 -7.37
C GLY A 206 -25.81 28.58 -6.71
N LYS A 207 -25.67 28.09 -5.47
CA LYS A 207 -24.35 27.91 -4.81
C LYS A 207 -23.35 27.12 -5.66
N THR A 208 -23.77 25.96 -6.17
CA THR A 208 -22.92 25.11 -7.03
C THR A 208 -22.62 25.77 -8.37
N MET A 209 -23.57 26.56 -8.91
CA MET A 209 -23.38 27.28 -10.17
C MET A 209 -22.35 28.40 -10.02
N LEU A 210 -22.42 29.17 -8.93
CA LEU A 210 -21.42 30.19 -8.60
C LEU A 210 -20.04 29.57 -8.37
N ALA A 211 -19.95 28.42 -7.69
CA ALA A 211 -18.67 27.72 -7.51
C ALA A 211 -18.07 27.26 -8.84
N LYS A 212 -18.88 26.73 -9.77
CA LYS A 212 -18.46 26.35 -11.14
C LYS A 212 -18.01 27.56 -11.96
N ALA A 213 -18.74 28.68 -11.90
CA ALA A 213 -18.39 29.91 -12.59
C ALA A 213 -17.02 30.46 -12.16
N ILE A 214 -16.77 30.43 -10.85
CA ILE A 214 -15.48 30.80 -10.25
C ILE A 214 -14.37 29.85 -10.72
N ALA A 215 -14.64 28.55 -10.64
CA ALA A 215 -13.71 27.52 -11.06
C ALA A 215 -13.29 27.69 -12.54
N SER A 216 -14.25 27.96 -13.43
CA SER A 216 -13.98 28.24 -14.85
C SER A 216 -13.17 29.52 -15.09
N SER A 217 -13.23 30.49 -14.17
CA SER A 217 -12.51 31.77 -14.31
C SER A 217 -11.07 31.66 -13.82
N LEU A 218 -10.80 30.73 -12.89
CA LEU A 218 -9.50 30.54 -12.28
C LEU A 218 -8.69 29.52 -13.09
N HIS A 219 -7.67 29.98 -13.80
CA HIS A 219 -6.73 29.15 -14.54
C HIS A 219 -5.72 28.48 -13.60
N VAL A 220 -6.23 27.72 -12.61
CA VAL A 220 -5.44 27.05 -11.57
C VAL A 220 -5.96 25.62 -11.39
N PRO A 221 -5.15 24.68 -10.84
CA PRO A 221 -5.64 23.33 -10.60
C PRO A 221 -6.77 23.34 -9.57
N ILE A 222 -7.86 22.62 -9.86
CA ILE A 222 -9.06 22.61 -9.01
C ILE A 222 -9.26 21.23 -8.43
N TYR A 223 -9.44 21.18 -7.11
CA TYR A 223 -9.77 19.97 -6.40
C TYR A 223 -11.24 20.02 -5.98
N ILE A 224 -12.03 19.05 -6.45
CA ILE A 224 -13.43 18.91 -6.10
C ILE A 224 -13.58 17.64 -5.28
N ALA A 225 -14.15 17.79 -4.08
CA ALA A 225 -14.49 16.68 -3.22
C ALA A 225 -15.89 16.87 -2.64
N SER A 226 -16.66 15.79 -2.58
CA SER A 226 -17.93 15.76 -1.86
C SER A 226 -17.67 15.59 -0.36
N GLY A 227 -18.47 16.21 0.51
CA GLY A 227 -18.36 16.00 1.96
C GLY A 227 -18.43 14.52 2.36
N GLY A 228 -19.27 13.73 1.67
CA GLY A 228 -19.36 12.28 1.88
C GLY A 228 -18.12 11.50 1.42
N SER A 229 -17.29 12.05 0.52
CA SER A 229 -16.04 11.39 0.07
C SER A 229 -14.92 11.41 1.11
N PHE A 230 -15.09 12.22 2.17
CA PHE A 230 -14.21 12.23 3.33
C PHE A 230 -14.68 11.28 4.42
N ALA A 231 -15.87 10.68 4.32
CA ALA A 231 -16.26 9.58 5.18
C ALA A 231 -15.63 8.30 4.62
N GLY A 232 -14.42 7.96 5.06
CA GLY A 232 -13.75 6.72 4.68
C GLY A 232 -14.45 5.47 5.27
N MET A 233 -14.19 4.31 4.67
CA MET A 233 -14.65 3.01 5.21
C MET A 233 -14.01 2.66 6.56
N PHE A 234 -12.89 3.29 6.93
CA PHE A 234 -12.18 3.05 8.17
C PHE A 234 -11.97 4.36 8.93
N MET A 235 -12.33 4.33 10.21
CA MET A 235 -12.11 5.44 11.13
C MET A 235 -10.61 5.76 11.20
N GLY A 236 -10.25 7.02 10.93
CA GLY A 236 -8.86 7.51 11.05
C GLY A 236 -8.02 7.47 9.76
N ILE A 237 -8.55 6.98 8.63
CA ILE A 237 -7.88 7.16 7.32
C ILE A 237 -7.85 8.65 6.93
N ASP A 238 -8.83 9.43 7.36
CA ASP A 238 -8.93 10.87 7.07
C ASP A 238 -7.81 11.70 7.71
N ALA A 239 -7.10 11.15 8.71
CA ALA A 239 -5.93 11.78 9.33
C ALA A 239 -4.60 11.49 8.58
N LEU A 240 -4.61 10.58 7.61
CA LEU A 240 -3.43 10.17 6.83
C LEU A 240 -3.39 10.78 5.42
N SER A 241 -4.48 11.42 4.96
CA SER A 241 -4.56 12.13 3.67
C SER A 241 -4.32 13.63 3.83
#